data_AF-A0A957BXT2-F1
#
_entry.id   AF-A0A957BXT2-F1
#
_cell.length_a   1.000
_cell.length_b   1.000
_cell.length_c   1.000
_cell.angle_alpha   90.00
_cell.angle_beta   90.00
_cell.angle_gamma   90.00
#
_symmetry.space_group_name_H-M   'P 1'
#
loop_
_entity.id
_entity.type
_entity.pdbx_description
1 polymer ?
#
loop_
_entity_poly.entity_id
_entity_poly.type
_entity_poly.pdbx_seq_one_letter_code
_entity_poly.pdbx_strand_id
1 'polypeptide(L)' 'GGRVQVAGHDGALHGIAEDVTAEGALLLRLESGELRRVLAGDLFEV' A
#
# COMPACT_ATOMS: atom_id res chain seq x y z
N GLY A 1 -9.35 1.99 -4.05
CA GLY A 1 -9.67 3.12 -3.15
C GLY A 1 -10.16 2.71 -1.76
N GLY A 2 -9.71 1.57 -1.21
CA GLY A 2 -10.06 1.13 0.16
C GLY A 2 -8.92 1.39 1.14
N ARG A 3 -9.24 1.45 2.44
CA ARG A 3 -8.21 1.43 3.48
C ARG A 3 -7.65 0.02 3.58
N VAL A 4 -6.33 -0.08 3.58
CA VAL A 4 -5.61 -1.36 3.58
C VAL A 4 -4.44 -1.32 4.54
N GLN A 5 -4.05 -2.49 5.00
CA GLN A 5 -2.78 -2.76 5.65
C GLN A 5 -1.92 -3.61 4.71
N VAL A 6 -0.66 -3.23 4.54
CA VAL A 6 0.34 -4.01 3.80
C VAL A 6 1.38 -4.50 4.81
N ALA A 7 1.50 -5.81 5.02
CA ALA A 7 2.57 -6.39 5.82
C ALA A 7 3.78 -6.74 4.93
N GLY A 8 4.94 -6.16 5.25
CA GLY A 8 6.21 -6.46 4.58
C GLY A 8 7.32 -6.80 5.58
N HIS A 9 8.53 -7.00 5.07
CA HIS A 9 9.69 -7.35 5.89
C HIS A 9 10.01 -6.28 6.95
N ASP A 10 9.87 -5.01 6.59
CA ASP A 10 10.20 -3.86 7.46
C ASP A 10 9.04 -3.45 8.37
N GLY A 11 7.97 -4.26 8.43
CA GLY A 11 6.77 -4.01 9.23
C GLY A 11 5.52 -3.77 8.39
N ALA A 12 4.47 -3.25 9.04
CA ALA A 12 3.18 -3.00 8.42
C ALA A 12 3.00 -1.52 8.04
N LEU A 13 2.53 -1.28 6.82
CA LEU A 13 2.11 0.02 6.33
C LEU A 13 0.58 0.09 6.32
N HIS A 14 0.02 1.22 6.72
CA HIS A 14 -1.41 1.50 6.64
C HIS A 14 -1.66 2.67 5.71
N GLY A 15 -2.70 2.58 4.89
CA GLY A 15 -3.02 3.66 3.95
C GLY A 15 -4.22 3.37 3.07
N ILE A 16 -4.40 4.20 2.06
CA ILE A 16 -5.42 4.03 1.03
C ILE A 16 -4.77 3.44 -0.22
N ALA A 17 -5.27 2.31 -0.67
CA ALA A 17 -4.93 1.73 -1.96
C ALA A 17 -5.50 2.60 -3.08
N GLU A 18 -4.64 3.34 -3.76
CA GLU A 18 -5.04 4.28 -4.81
C GLU A 18 -5.19 3.60 -6.16
N ASP A 19 -4.12 2.94 -6.59
CA ASP A 19 -4.00 2.36 -7.92
C ASP A 19 -2.90 1.30 -7.96
N VAL A 20 -2.79 0.60 -9.08
CA VAL A 20 -1.71 -0.32 -9.41
C VAL A 20 -1.00 0.20 -10.66
N THR A 21 0.33 0.35 -10.60
CA THR A 21 1.12 0.81 -11.75
C THR A 21 1.13 -0.24 -12.86
N ALA A 22 1.57 0.15 -14.06
CA ALA A 22 1.69 -0.77 -15.19
C ALA A 22 2.62 -1.97 -14.92
N GLU A 23 3.55 -1.82 -13.98
CA GLU A 23 4.47 -2.88 -13.54
C GLU A 23 3.88 -3.77 -12.44
N GLY A 24 2.61 -3.56 -12.05
CA GLY A 24 1.93 -4.33 -11.01
C GLY A 24 2.21 -3.87 -9.58
N ALA A 25 2.82 -2.69 -9.38
CA ALA A 25 3.10 -2.18 -8.04
C ALA A 25 1.91 -1.42 -7.45
N LEU A 26 1.61 -1.64 -6.17
CA LEU A 26 0.54 -0.91 -5.48
C LEU A 26 1.01 0.50 -5.12
N LEU A 27 0.21 1.51 -5.46
CA LEU A 27 0.33 2.86 -4.95
C LEU A 27 -0.49 3.00 -3.67
N LEU A 28 0.20 3.16 -2.55
CA LEU A 28 -0.38 3.31 -1.22
C LEU A 28 -0.19 4.75 -0.74
N ARG A 29 -1.29 5.48 -0.54
CA ARG A 29 -1.24 6.78 0.13
C ARG A 29 -1.29 6.58 1.64
N LEU A 30 -0.19 6.91 2.32
CA LEU A 30 -0.08 6.86 3.76
C LEU A 30 -0.93 7.94 4.43
N GLU A 31 -1.12 7.83 5.75
CA GLU A 31 -1.85 8.84 6.53
C GLU A 31 -1.15 10.21 6.55
N SER A 32 0.16 10.24 6.33
CA SER A 32 0.93 11.49 6.13
C SER A 32 0.60 12.20 4.82
N GLY A 33 -0.12 11.55 3.90
CA GLY A 33 -0.34 12.01 2.52
C GLY A 33 0.77 11.59 1.54
N GLU A 34 1.86 11.00 2.03
CA GLU A 34 2.93 10.44 1.19
C GLU A 34 2.40 9.28 0.34
N LEU A 35 2.75 9.27 -0.95
CA LEU A 35 2.52 8.13 -1.84
C LEU A 35 3.73 7.22 -1.84
N ARG A 36 3.54 5.97 -1.42
CA ARG A 36 4.55 4.91 -1.50
C ARG A 36 4.19 3.85 -2.51
N ARG A 37 5.21 3.38 -3.23
CA ARG A 37 5.10 2.24 -4.15
C ARG A 37 5.49 0.96 -3.42
N VAL A 38 4.58 0.00 -3.37
CA VAL A 38 4.78 -1.32 -2.75
C VAL A 38 4.90 -2.37 -3.85
N LEU A 39 6.02 -3.11 -3.87
CA LEU A 39 6.29 -4.17 -4.84
C LEU A 39 5.95 -5.57 -4.31
N ALA A 40 6.08 -5.79 -3.01
CA ALA A 40 5.81 -7.08 -2.37
C ALA A 40 5.36 -6.88 -0.93
N GLY A 41 4.37 -7.67 -0.51
CA GLY A 41 3.79 -7.68 0.81
C GLY A 41 2.41 -8.31 0.81
N ASP A 42 1.96 -8.76 1.97
CA ASP A 42 0.62 -9.30 2.14
C ASP A 42 -0.37 -8.15 2.36
N LEU A 43 -1.45 -8.15 1.59
CA LEU A 43 -2.47 -7.11 1.62
C LEU A 43 -3.68 -7.56 2.43
N PHE A 44 -4.12 -6.73 3.37
CA PHE A 44 -5.31 -6.93 4.19
C PHE A 44 -6.25 -5.73 4.04
N GLU A 45 -7.53 -5.97 3.79
CA GLU A 45 -8.57 -4.93 3.86
C GLU A 45 -8.93 -4.63 5.31
N VAL A 46 -9.21 -3.36 5.62
CA VAL A 46 -9.48 -2.85 6.97
C VAL A 46 -10.77 -2.05 7.02
#